data_AF-A0A3S0D0C8-F1
#
_entry.id   AF-A0A3S0D0C8-F1
#
_cell.length_a   1.000
_cell.length_b   1.000
_cell.length_c   1.000
_cell.angle_alpha   90.00
_cell.angle_beta   90.00
_cell.angle_gamma   90.00
#
_symmetry.space_group_name_H-M   'P 1'
#
loop_
_entity.id
_entity.type
_entity.pdbx_description
1 polymer ?
#
loop_
_entity_poly.entity_id
_entity_poly.type
_entity_poly.pdbx_seq_one_letter_code
_entity_poly.pdbx_strand_id
1 'polypeptide(L)'
;MRCGQPCLTRRDQIRPKGTPNADWLRLSSRPWRFGWTPASIVRQSESHPGPPPVAATLNEIAAAADAGIQIVESAVPVPDDVRAACAFLGLDPLLVANEGRVVVFVRADDADIALEVLQQENPAAAIIGEVVAEHRGVVVAKTGIGGTRVVDLPLAEQLPRIC
;
A
#
# COMPACT_ATOMS: atom_id res chain seq x y z
N MET A 1 7.04 -33.53 -6.15
CA MET A 1 5.64 -33.12 -6.40
C MET A 1 5.63 -31.59 -6.43
N ARG A 2 5.55 -31.01 -7.63
CA ARG A 2 5.48 -29.56 -7.86
C ARG A 2 4.01 -29.21 -8.07
N CYS A 3 3.52 -28.21 -7.34
CA CYS A 3 2.25 -27.54 -7.61
C CYS A 3 2.56 -26.04 -7.53
N GLY A 4 2.55 -25.21 -8.58
CA GLY A 4 2.06 -25.44 -9.93
C GLY A 4 0.71 -24.76 -10.21
N GLN A 5 0.37 -23.62 -9.59
CA GLN A 5 -0.64 -22.68 -10.10
C GLN A 5 -0.30 -21.23 -9.71
N PRO A 6 -0.18 -20.29 -10.66
CA PRO A 6 -0.14 -18.86 -10.37
C PRO A 6 -1.55 -18.38 -10.02
N CYS A 7 -1.67 -17.65 -8.92
CA CYS A 7 -2.90 -16.96 -8.51
C CYS A 7 -3.33 -15.97 -9.60
N LEU A 8 -4.21 -16.41 -10.50
CA LEU A 8 -4.91 -15.57 -11.46
C LEU A 8 -5.98 -14.77 -10.71
N THR A 9 -5.61 -13.62 -10.15
CA THR A 9 -6.59 -12.57 -9.89
C THR A 9 -7.12 -12.08 -11.25
N ARG A 10 -8.45 -12.15 -11.41
CA ARG A 10 -9.18 -11.79 -12.64
C ARG A 10 -8.81 -10.35 -13.04
N ARG A 11 -8.13 -10.19 -14.19
CA ARG A 11 -7.74 -8.91 -14.81
C ARG A 11 -8.87 -7.88 -14.94
N ASP A 12 -10.12 -8.31 -14.87
CA ASP A 12 -11.27 -7.53 -15.32
C ASP A 12 -12.03 -6.82 -14.18
N GLN A 13 -11.64 -7.03 -12.92
CA GLN A 13 -12.39 -6.51 -11.75
C GLN A 13 -11.78 -5.28 -11.10
N ILE A 14 -10.62 -4.80 -11.55
CA ILE A 14 -9.98 -3.60 -10.99
C ILE A 14 -9.91 -2.55 -12.09
N ARG A 15 -11.01 -1.82 -12.28
CA ARG A 15 -11.01 -0.62 -13.13
C ARG A 15 -10.47 0.55 -12.31
N PRO A 16 -9.41 1.25 -12.75
CA PRO A 16 -9.07 2.55 -12.18
C PRO A 16 -10.21 3.52 -12.48
N LYS A 17 -10.91 4.00 -11.45
CA LYS A 17 -11.86 5.11 -11.56
C LYS A 17 -11.24 6.34 -10.89
N GLY A 18 -10.71 7.22 -11.72
CA GLY A 18 -10.10 8.48 -11.31
C GLY A 18 -9.11 8.92 -12.38
N THR A 19 -9.26 10.12 -12.91
CA THR A 19 -8.18 10.76 -13.67
C THR A 19 -7.04 11.04 -12.68
N PRO A 20 -5.82 10.54 -12.91
CA PRO A 20 -4.66 10.91 -12.10
C PRO A 20 -4.56 12.43 -12.05
N ASN A 21 -4.43 13.02 -10.86
CA ASN A 21 -4.16 14.45 -10.70
C ASN A 21 -2.90 14.84 -11.50
N ALA A 22 -2.87 16.06 -12.03
CA ALA A 22 -1.92 16.54 -13.04
C ALA A 22 -0.43 16.45 -12.63
N ASP A 23 -0.13 16.35 -11.33
CA ASP A 23 1.24 16.14 -10.84
C ASP A 23 1.77 14.72 -11.14
N TRP A 24 0.90 13.73 -11.28
CA TRP A 24 1.29 12.34 -11.58
C TRP A 24 1.70 12.12 -13.05
N LEU A 25 1.25 13.00 -13.95
CA LEU A 25 1.62 12.97 -15.38
C LEU A 25 3.06 13.46 -15.65
N ARG A 26 3.78 14.00 -14.65
CA ARG A 26 5.19 14.39 -14.84
C ARG A 26 6.19 13.27 -14.65
N LEU A 27 5.81 12.18 -13.97
CA LEU A 27 6.57 10.93 -13.94
C LEU A 27 6.55 10.17 -15.28
N SER A 28 5.71 10.60 -16.25
CA SER A 28 5.51 9.92 -17.54
C SER A 28 6.26 10.54 -18.73
N SER A 29 7.21 11.46 -18.51
CA SER A 29 7.84 12.21 -19.62
C SER A 29 9.02 11.51 -20.32
N ARG A 30 9.27 10.22 -20.07
CA ARG A 30 10.17 9.40 -20.90
C ARG A 30 9.41 8.27 -21.61
N PRO A 31 9.72 7.97 -22.89
CA PRO A 31 8.99 6.98 -23.66
C PRO A 31 9.33 5.58 -23.13
N TRP A 32 8.38 4.98 -22.41
CA TRP A 32 8.39 3.61 -21.91
C TRP A 32 8.59 2.62 -23.07
N ARG A 33 9.84 2.32 -23.39
CA ARG A 33 10.26 1.44 -24.51
C ARG A 33 10.71 0.06 -24.05
N PHE A 34 10.11 -0.52 -23.02
CA PHE A 34 10.23 -1.96 -22.74
C PHE A 34 8.92 -2.43 -22.10
N GLY A 35 8.42 -3.58 -22.56
CA GLY A 35 7.06 -4.06 -22.34
C GLY A 35 6.75 -4.46 -20.90
N TRP A 36 6.59 -3.47 -20.04
CA TRP A 36 5.91 -3.60 -18.77
C TRP A 36 4.41 -3.69 -19.04
N THR A 37 3.78 -4.79 -18.65
CA THR A 37 2.34 -4.78 -18.31
C THR A 37 2.24 -4.85 -16.80
N PRO A 38 2.36 -3.71 -16.09
CA PRO A 38 2.20 -3.74 -14.67
C PRO A 38 0.70 -3.83 -14.38
N ALA A 39 0.31 -4.84 -13.61
CA ALA A 39 -0.87 -4.74 -12.76
C ALA A 39 -0.55 -3.79 -11.59
N SER A 40 -0.03 -2.59 -11.87
CA SER A 40 0.26 -1.56 -10.91
C SER A 40 -1.06 -0.95 -10.47
N ILE A 41 -1.66 -1.55 -9.46
CA ILE A 41 -2.80 -0.96 -8.78
C ILE A 41 -2.23 0.11 -7.87
N VAL A 42 -2.29 1.34 -8.36
CA VAL A 42 -2.22 2.54 -7.52
C VAL A 42 -3.67 2.91 -7.23
N ARG A 43 -4.13 2.63 -6.02
CA ARG A 43 -5.51 2.95 -5.60
C ARG A 43 -5.45 3.98 -4.48
N GLN A 44 -6.14 5.11 -4.66
CA GLN A 44 -6.53 5.97 -3.55
C GLN A 44 -7.81 5.37 -2.94
N SER A 45 -7.87 5.23 -1.62
CA SER A 45 -9.04 4.63 -0.97
C SER A 45 -10.30 5.46 -1.23
N GLU A 46 -11.40 4.81 -1.58
CA GLU A 46 -12.63 5.46 -2.06
C GLU A 46 -13.69 5.62 -0.97
N SER A 47 -13.54 4.95 0.17
CA SER A 47 -14.55 4.88 1.23
C SER A 47 -14.47 6.02 2.25
N HIS A 48 -13.39 6.78 2.27
CA HIS A 48 -13.12 7.81 3.29
C HIS A 48 -13.18 9.22 2.72
N PRO A 49 -13.95 10.17 3.30
CA PRO A 49 -13.91 11.57 2.91
C PRO A 49 -12.61 12.22 3.44
N GLY A 50 -11.52 12.12 2.70
CA GLY A 50 -10.21 12.68 3.06
C GLY A 50 -9.05 11.87 2.48
N PRO A 51 -7.79 12.32 2.68
CA PRO A 51 -6.63 11.53 2.28
C PRO A 51 -6.60 10.20 3.05
N PRO A 52 -6.53 9.06 2.35
CA PRO A 52 -6.70 7.78 3.00
C PRO A 52 -5.47 7.40 3.84
N PRO A 53 -5.67 6.81 5.03
CA PRO A 53 -4.59 6.15 5.73
C PRO A 53 -4.09 4.92 4.94
N VAL A 54 -2.85 4.50 5.21
CA VAL A 54 -2.25 3.33 4.56
C VAL A 54 -3.06 2.07 4.86
N ALA A 55 -3.53 1.92 6.11
CA ALA A 55 -4.37 0.80 6.51
C ALA A 55 -5.68 0.69 5.69
N ALA A 56 -6.32 1.81 5.38
CA ALA A 56 -7.53 1.81 4.55
C ALA A 56 -7.23 1.29 3.14
N THR A 57 -6.17 1.82 2.53
CA THR A 57 -5.74 1.43 1.18
C THR A 57 -5.42 -0.07 1.10
N LEU A 58 -4.68 -0.60 2.07
CA LEU A 58 -4.35 -2.02 2.12
C LEU A 58 -5.60 -2.89 2.31
N ASN A 59 -6.50 -2.52 3.23
CA ASN A 59 -7.71 -3.30 3.49
C ASN A 59 -8.67 -3.30 2.30
N GLU A 60 -8.86 -2.17 1.63
CA GLU A 60 -9.69 -2.10 0.42
C GLU A 60 -9.14 -2.98 -0.71
N ILE A 61 -7.82 -3.04 -0.86
CA ILE A 61 -7.17 -3.89 -1.86
C ILE A 61 -7.27 -5.37 -1.48
N ALA A 62 -7.01 -5.72 -0.22
CA ALA A 62 -7.15 -7.09 0.27
C ALA A 62 -8.58 -7.63 0.03
N ALA A 63 -9.59 -6.82 0.37
CA ALA A 63 -11.00 -7.16 0.16
C ALA A 63 -11.36 -7.27 -1.32
N ALA A 64 -10.95 -6.31 -2.15
CA ALA A 64 -11.27 -6.30 -3.58
C ALA A 64 -10.58 -7.43 -4.36
N ALA A 65 -9.39 -7.86 -3.92
CA ALA A 65 -8.61 -8.90 -4.57
C ALA A 65 -8.89 -10.32 -4.04
N ASP A 66 -9.68 -10.47 -2.98
CA ASP A 66 -9.85 -11.73 -2.22
C ASP A 66 -8.50 -12.38 -1.85
N ALA A 67 -7.56 -11.55 -1.38
CA ALA A 67 -6.21 -11.95 -1.04
C ALA A 67 -5.82 -11.45 0.35
N GLY A 68 -4.88 -12.14 1.01
CA GLY A 68 -4.28 -11.62 2.24
C GLY A 68 -3.15 -10.67 1.94
N ILE A 69 -2.89 -9.73 2.84
CA ILE A 69 -1.74 -8.85 2.77
C ILE A 69 -0.99 -8.94 4.09
N GLN A 70 0.30 -9.26 4.03
CA GLN A 70 1.17 -9.30 5.19
C GLN A 70 2.21 -8.19 5.11
N ILE A 71 2.17 -7.26 6.05
CA ILE A 71 3.16 -6.17 6.17
C ILE A 71 4.11 -6.42 7.33
N VAL A 72 5.28 -5.79 7.27
CA VAL A 72 6.24 -5.70 8.38
C VAL A 72 6.20 -4.27 8.91
N GLU A 73 5.74 -4.07 10.15
CA GLU A 73 5.53 -2.72 10.69
C GLU A 73 6.80 -1.88 10.69
N SER A 74 7.92 -2.49 11.04
CA SER A 74 9.22 -1.81 11.09
C SER A 74 9.75 -1.43 9.71
N ALA A 75 9.22 -2.03 8.64
CA ALA A 75 9.59 -1.67 7.26
C ALA A 75 8.81 -0.45 6.75
N VAL A 76 7.73 -0.06 7.42
CA VAL A 76 6.93 1.10 7.02
C VAL A 76 7.71 2.38 7.33
N PRO A 77 8.02 3.21 6.30
CA PRO A 77 8.81 4.41 6.47
C PRO A 77 7.96 5.48 7.17
N VAL A 78 8.19 5.64 8.47
CA VAL A 78 7.56 6.67 9.30
C VAL A 78 8.67 7.56 9.85
N PRO A 79 8.67 8.88 9.56
CA PRO A 79 9.59 9.84 10.15
C PRO A 79 9.60 9.77 11.68
N ASP A 80 10.76 9.98 12.30
CA ASP A 80 10.94 9.78 13.74
C ASP A 80 10.07 10.72 14.59
N ASP A 81 9.87 11.95 14.13
CA ASP A 81 8.96 12.93 14.74
C ASP A 81 7.49 12.47 14.67
N VAL A 82 7.05 11.94 13.53
CA VAL A 82 5.72 11.35 13.35
C VAL A 82 5.55 10.12 14.24
N ARG A 83 6.57 9.25 14.31
CA ARG A 83 6.55 8.06 15.17
C ARG A 83 6.44 8.44 16.64
N ALA A 84 7.23 9.42 17.09
CA ALA A 84 7.19 9.93 18.46
C ALA A 84 5.84 10.57 18.79
N ALA A 85 5.28 11.37 17.87
CA ALA A 85 3.97 11.97 18.04
C ALA A 85 2.86 10.92 18.13
N CYS A 86 2.86 9.93 17.23
CA CYS A 86 1.89 8.83 17.26
C CYS A 86 1.99 8.03 18.56
N ALA A 87 3.21 7.70 19.01
CA ALA A 87 3.42 7.01 20.27
C ALA A 87 2.92 7.80 21.48
N PHE A 88 3.16 9.11 21.52
CA PHE A 88 2.69 9.98 22.59
C PHE A 88 1.16 10.11 22.63
N LEU A 89 0.53 10.19 21.46
CA LEU A 89 -0.93 10.33 21.31
C LEU A 89 -1.68 9.01 21.38
N GLY A 90 -0.98 7.86 21.42
CA GLY A 90 -1.59 6.53 21.36
C GLY A 90 -2.22 6.21 20.00
N LEU A 91 -1.68 6.81 18.93
CA LEU A 91 -2.13 6.59 17.54
C LEU A 91 -1.23 5.58 16.84
N ASP A 92 -1.81 4.86 15.87
CA ASP A 92 -1.07 4.00 14.96
C ASP A 92 -0.75 4.78 13.67
N PRO A 93 0.53 4.93 13.28
CA PRO A 93 0.90 5.62 12.03
C PRO A 93 0.21 5.06 10.78
N LEU A 94 -0.20 3.79 10.78
CA LEU A 94 -0.92 3.17 9.66
C LEU A 94 -2.37 3.65 9.54
N LEU A 95 -2.95 4.14 10.64
CA LEU A 95 -4.34 4.62 10.72
C LEU A 95 -4.45 6.15 10.57
N VAL A 96 -3.32 6.86 10.57
CA VAL A 96 -3.29 8.32 10.36
C VAL A 96 -3.36 8.65 8.87
N ALA A 97 -4.15 9.66 8.52
CA ALA A 97 -4.28 10.14 7.15
C ALA A 97 -2.92 10.62 6.59
N ASN A 98 -2.65 10.31 5.32
CA ASN A 98 -1.42 10.68 4.66
C ASN A 98 -1.71 11.42 3.34
N GLU A 99 -1.18 12.63 3.20
CA GLU A 99 -1.13 13.33 1.91
C GLU A 99 0.20 13.07 1.20
N GLY A 100 0.15 12.81 -0.12
CA GLY A 100 1.35 12.66 -0.94
C GLY A 100 2.10 11.33 -0.79
N ARG A 101 1.48 10.29 -0.21
CA ARG A 101 2.03 8.92 -0.17
C ARG A 101 1.24 7.99 -1.10
N VAL A 102 1.93 6.97 -1.61
CA VAL A 102 1.37 5.98 -2.52
C VAL A 102 1.73 4.58 -2.07
N VAL A 103 0.77 3.66 -2.15
CA VAL A 103 1.01 2.23 -2.02
C VAL A 103 1.02 1.62 -3.42
N VAL A 104 2.04 0.82 -3.72
CA VAL A 104 2.23 0.22 -5.04
C VAL A 104 2.31 -1.30 -4.89
N PHE A 105 1.50 -2.01 -5.68
CA PHE A 105 1.57 -3.47 -5.81
C PHE A 105 2.28 -3.82 -7.11
N VAL A 106 3.26 -4.70 -7.00
CA VAL A 106 4.08 -5.18 -8.12
C VAL A 106 4.22 -6.69 -8.06
N ARG A 107 4.64 -7.31 -9.17
CA ARG A 107 5.03 -8.72 -9.13
C ARG A 107 6.29 -8.86 -8.27
N ALA A 108 6.42 -9.99 -7.58
CA ALA A 108 7.59 -10.27 -6.74
C ALA A 108 8.90 -10.14 -7.52
N ASP A 109 8.95 -10.64 -8.76
CA ASP A 109 10.14 -10.58 -9.63
C ASP A 109 10.53 -9.14 -10.02
N ASP A 110 9.59 -8.20 -9.95
CA ASP A 110 9.78 -6.80 -10.35
C ASP A 110 10.00 -5.87 -9.14
N ALA A 111 9.96 -6.40 -7.90
CA ALA A 111 9.91 -5.62 -6.68
C ALA A 111 11.15 -4.73 -6.48
N ASP A 112 12.33 -5.29 -6.67
CA ASP A 112 13.59 -4.55 -6.50
C ASP A 112 13.74 -3.45 -7.57
N ILE A 113 13.39 -3.75 -8.83
CA ILE A 113 13.43 -2.79 -9.93
C ILE A 113 12.46 -1.64 -9.68
N ALA A 114 11.24 -1.94 -9.24
CA ALA A 114 10.27 -0.91 -8.89
C ALA A 114 10.74 -0.06 -7.71
N LEU A 115 11.33 -0.68 -6.68
CA LEU A 115 11.87 0.02 -5.52
C LEU A 115 12.99 0.99 -5.94
N GLU A 116 13.94 0.54 -6.75
CA GLU A 116 15.04 1.36 -7.26
C GLU A 116 14.52 2.60 -8.00
N VAL A 117 13.50 2.44 -8.85
CA VAL A 117 12.87 3.55 -9.58
C VAL A 117 12.17 4.50 -8.62
N LEU A 118 11.38 3.99 -7.66
CA LEU A 118 10.66 4.82 -6.70
C LEU A 118 11.61 5.60 -5.77
N GLN A 119 12.77 5.01 -5.43
CA GLN A 119 13.77 5.65 -4.59
C GLN A 119 14.47 6.84 -5.26
N GLN A 120 14.44 6.94 -6.59
CA GLN A 120 14.94 8.13 -7.32
C GLN A 120 14.06 9.37 -7.05
N GLU A 121 12.76 9.17 -6.83
CA GLU A 121 11.80 10.24 -6.58
C GLU A 121 11.57 10.46 -5.08
N ASN A 122 11.58 9.38 -4.30
CA ASN A 122 11.44 9.42 -2.85
C ASN A 122 12.39 8.40 -2.20
N PRO A 123 13.53 8.85 -1.63
CA PRO A 123 14.51 7.98 -0.99
C PRO A 123 13.95 7.13 0.17
N ALA A 124 12.80 7.53 0.74
CA ALA A 124 12.13 6.79 1.79
C ALA A 124 11.19 5.68 1.27
N ALA A 125 11.09 5.47 -0.05
CA ALA A 125 10.33 4.35 -0.61
C ALA A 125 10.90 3.03 -0.11
N ALA A 126 10.01 2.11 0.28
CA ALA A 126 10.36 0.84 0.89
C ALA A 126 9.35 -0.25 0.50
N ILE A 127 9.84 -1.48 0.39
CA ILE A 127 8.97 -2.67 0.35
C ILE A 127 8.51 -2.93 1.78
N ILE A 128 7.19 -2.80 2.01
CA ILE A 128 6.61 -2.91 3.35
C ILE A 128 5.97 -4.27 3.64
N GLY A 129 5.85 -5.14 2.63
CA GLY A 129 5.11 -6.38 2.76
C GLY A 129 4.88 -7.12 1.45
N GLU A 130 4.00 -8.12 1.50
CA GLU A 130 3.71 -9.03 0.41
C GLU A 130 2.21 -9.43 0.40
N VAL A 131 1.72 -9.84 -0.77
CA VAL A 131 0.40 -10.46 -0.91
C VAL A 131 0.54 -11.95 -0.63
N VAL A 132 -0.30 -12.49 0.25
CA VAL A 132 -0.26 -13.87 0.73
C VAL A 132 -1.57 -14.61 0.43
N ALA A 133 -1.52 -15.95 0.43
CA ALA A 133 -2.70 -16.79 0.16
C ALA A 133 -3.58 -16.98 1.41
N GLU A 134 -2.98 -16.86 2.58
CA GLU A 134 -3.61 -16.91 3.89
C GLU A 134 -4.43 -15.64 4.16
N HIS A 135 -5.36 -15.69 5.13
CA HIS A 135 -6.09 -14.52 5.61
C HIS A 135 -6.73 -13.66 4.51
N ARG A 136 -7.45 -14.29 3.56
CA ARG A 136 -8.10 -13.58 2.44
C ARG A 136 -9.00 -12.44 2.92
N GLY A 137 -8.86 -11.29 2.28
CA GLY A 137 -9.61 -10.09 2.64
C GLY A 137 -9.11 -9.39 3.91
N VAL A 138 -8.00 -9.85 4.49
CA VAL A 138 -7.47 -9.34 5.76
C VAL A 138 -6.02 -8.88 5.57
N VAL A 139 -5.71 -7.75 6.20
CA VAL A 139 -4.34 -7.25 6.33
C VAL A 139 -3.81 -7.65 7.70
N VAL A 140 -2.62 -8.24 7.72
CA VAL A 140 -1.91 -8.60 8.95
C VAL A 140 -0.55 -7.93 8.99
N ALA A 141 -0.13 -7.52 10.19
CA ALA A 141 1.13 -6.84 10.43
C ALA A 141 2.02 -7.67 11.36
N LYS A 142 3.25 -7.96 10.92
CA LYS A 142 4.32 -8.51 11.75
C LYS A 142 4.93 -7.38 12.57
N THR A 143 4.83 -7.52 13.88
CA THR A 143 5.34 -6.53 14.85
C THR A 143 6.82 -6.75 15.14
N GLY A 144 7.51 -5.72 15.63
CA GLY A 144 8.94 -5.80 15.96
C GLY A 144 9.30 -6.81 17.04
N ILE A 145 8.32 -7.29 17.81
CA ILE A 145 8.49 -8.32 18.86
C ILE A 145 8.16 -9.73 18.37
N GLY A 146 7.97 -9.92 17.06
CA GLY A 146 7.76 -11.23 16.43
C GLY A 146 6.31 -11.74 16.46
N GLY A 147 5.37 -10.92 16.95
CA GLY A 147 3.94 -11.22 16.90
C GLY A 147 3.31 -10.80 15.56
N THR A 148 2.09 -11.27 15.33
CA THR A 148 1.25 -10.80 14.22
C THR A 148 -0.04 -10.23 14.77
N ARG A 149 -0.48 -9.08 14.25
CA ARG A 149 -1.80 -8.51 14.54
C ARG A 149 -2.58 -8.25 13.26
N VAL A 150 -3.90 -8.17 13.38
CA VAL A 150 -4.76 -7.68 12.30
C VAL A 150 -4.61 -6.15 12.22
N VAL A 151 -4.52 -5.63 11.00
CA VAL A 151 -4.59 -4.19 10.72
C VAL A 151 -6.02 -3.89 10.32
N ASP A 152 -6.81 -3.36 11.25
CA ASP A 152 -8.22 -3.09 11.00
C ASP A 152 -8.42 -1.98 9.96
N LEU A 153 -9.53 -2.08 9.23
CA LEU A 153 -10.03 -0.96 8.45
C LEU A 153 -10.43 0.17 9.41
N PRO A 154 -9.86 1.39 9.28
CA PRO A 154 -10.25 2.49 10.15
C PRO A 154 -11.73 2.84 9.95
N LEU A 155 -12.49 2.85 11.05
CA LEU A 155 -13.93 3.12 11.05
C LEU A 155 -14.28 4.61 10.89
N ALA A 156 -13.34 5.50 11.22
CA ALA A 156 -13.46 6.95 11.10
C ALA A 156 -12.07 7.62 11.09
N GLU A 157 -12.02 8.87 10.65
CA GLU A 157 -10.85 9.74 10.78
C GLU A 157 -10.47 9.88 12.26
N GLN A 158 -9.22 9.54 12.63
CA GLN A 158 -8.76 9.69 14.01
C GLN A 158 -8.51 11.16 14.40
N LEU A 159 -8.25 12.03 13.41
CA LEU A 159 -7.93 13.44 13.62
C LEU A 159 -8.93 14.32 12.85
N PRO A 160 -10.05 14.74 13.46
CA PRO A 160 -11.06 15.52 12.77
C PRO A 160 -10.48 16.88 12.31
N ARG A 161 -10.69 17.21 11.03
CA ARG A 161 -10.19 18.41 10.33
C ARG A 161 -8.68 18.40 10.04
N ILE A 162 -8.11 17.22 9.79
CA ILE A 162 -6.84 17.10 9.09
C ILE A 162 -7.16 17.20 7.58
N CYS A 163 -6.61 18.23 6.93
CA CYS A 163 -6.84 18.63 5.53
C CYS A 163 -8.15 19.38 5.25
#